data_AF-A0A6J6F7D2-F1
#
_entry.id   AF-A0A6J6F7D2-F1
#
_cell.length_a   1.000
_cell.length_b   1.000
_cell.length_c   1.000
_cell.angle_alpha   90.00
_cell.angle_beta   90.00
_cell.angle_gamma   90.00
#
_symmetry.space_group_name_H-M   'P 1'
#
loop_
_entity.id
_entity.type
_entity.pdbx_description
1 polymer ?
#
loop_
_entity_poly.entity_id
_entity_poly.type
_entity_poly.pdbx_seq_one_letter_code
_entity_poly.pdbx_strand_id
1 'polypeptide(L)'
;MSFNDNNLTPCDQMLPSIILYIDHEIFEDDQLSVVETHFSECPGCLQVMEQETKTLNQVRALLCNALNEQAPEDLTNKINLTIEDIYNQMLQSNQPQTITEFTYTQTTYTEFTPDGATQIEITSEIRRQFPLE
;
A
#
# COMPACT_ATOMS: atom_id res chain seq x y z
N MET A 1 -18.98 1.17 49.98
CA MET A 1 -19.83 1.06 48.78
C MET A 1 -19.56 -0.32 48.21
N SER A 2 -20.56 -1.21 48.19
CA SER A 2 -20.40 -2.59 47.71
C SER A 2 -20.42 -2.61 46.19
N PHE A 3 -19.33 -3.04 45.57
CA PHE A 3 -19.34 -3.49 44.19
C PHE A 3 -19.93 -4.90 44.18
N ASN A 4 -20.97 -5.09 43.36
CA ASN A 4 -21.77 -6.29 43.31
C ASN A 4 -20.99 -7.35 42.51
N ASP A 5 -20.46 -8.36 43.21
CA ASP A 5 -19.83 -9.55 42.63
C ASP A 5 -20.83 -10.31 41.75
N ASN A 6 -20.75 -10.12 40.44
CA ASN A 6 -21.32 -11.06 39.47
C ASN A 6 -20.36 -11.18 38.31
N ASN A 7 -19.43 -12.15 38.38
CA ASN A 7 -18.77 -12.76 37.21
C ASN A 7 -18.13 -11.81 36.17
N LEU A 8 -17.69 -10.63 36.59
CA LEU A 8 -16.88 -9.73 35.79
C LEU A 8 -15.45 -9.77 36.33
N THR A 9 -14.47 -9.66 35.43
CA THR A 9 -13.08 -9.38 35.79
C THR A 9 -13.04 -8.25 36.82
N PRO A 10 -12.33 -8.44 37.96
CA PRO A 10 -12.29 -7.42 38.99
C PRO A 10 -11.70 -6.14 38.41
N CYS A 11 -12.28 -4.98 38.74
CA CYS A 11 -11.84 -3.68 38.22
C CYS A 11 -10.34 -3.44 38.45
N ASP A 12 -9.76 -4.01 39.51
CA ASP A 12 -8.32 -3.95 39.82
C ASP A 12 -7.44 -4.61 38.75
N GLN A 13 -7.93 -5.66 38.08
CA GLN A 13 -7.23 -6.30 36.97
C GLN A 13 -7.52 -5.63 35.62
N MET A 14 -8.53 -4.75 35.59
CA MET A 14 -8.92 -4.01 34.39
C MET A 14 -8.05 -2.76 34.18
N LEU A 15 -7.56 -2.13 35.24
CA LEU A 15 -6.73 -0.92 35.15
C LEU A 15 -5.51 -1.06 34.22
N PRO A 16 -4.70 -2.13 34.29
CA PRO A 16 -3.60 -2.32 33.32
C PRO A 16 -4.12 -2.55 31.91
N SER A 17 -5.21 -3.30 31.75
CA SER A 17 -5.82 -3.58 30.44
C SER A 17 -6.42 -2.34 29.78
N ILE A 18 -6.89 -1.36 30.56
CA ILE A 18 -7.36 -0.07 30.05
C ILE A 18 -6.22 0.68 29.35
N ILE A 19 -5.01 0.66 29.93
CA ILE A 19 -3.84 1.31 29.33
C ILE A 19 -3.48 0.62 28.00
N LEU A 20 -3.39 -0.71 28.00
CA LEU A 20 -3.12 -1.49 26.80
C LEU A 20 -4.18 -1.30 25.71
N TYR A 21 -5.46 -1.15 26.09
CA TYR A 21 -6.55 -0.85 25.18
C TYR A 21 -6.39 0.53 24.53
N ILE A 22 -6.03 1.56 25.32
CA ILE A 22 -5.80 2.92 24.81
C ILE A 22 -4.59 2.95 23.86
N ASP A 23 -3.52 2.23 24.18
CA ASP A 23 -2.32 2.15 23.35
C ASP A 23 -2.46 1.19 22.15
N HIS A 24 -3.61 0.52 22.01
CA HIS A 24 -3.89 -0.49 20.97
C HIS A 24 -2.89 -1.66 20.99
N GLU A 25 -2.43 -2.05 22.18
CA GLU A 25 -1.47 -3.14 22.41
C GLU A 25 -2.15 -4.48 22.75
N ILE A 26 -3.48 -4.56 22.59
CA ILE A 26 -4.24 -5.81 22.71
C ILE A 26 -4.30 -6.45 21.32
N PHE A 27 -3.51 -7.51 21.12
CA PHE A 27 -3.40 -8.20 19.83
C PHE A 27 -4.40 -9.36 19.66
N GLU A 28 -4.96 -9.87 20.76
CA GLU A 28 -5.87 -11.01 20.77
C GLU A 28 -7.33 -10.51 20.79
N ASP A 29 -8.12 -10.85 19.76
CA ASP A 29 -9.52 -10.42 19.63
C ASP A 29 -10.41 -10.88 20.81
N ASP A 30 -10.13 -12.06 21.36
CA ASP A 30 -10.83 -12.58 22.54
C ASP A 30 -10.61 -11.66 23.76
N GLN A 31 -9.39 -11.16 23.96
CA GLN A 31 -9.10 -10.25 25.08
C GLN A 31 -9.70 -8.87 24.87
N LEU A 32 -9.72 -8.40 23.61
CA LEU A 32 -10.36 -7.14 23.24
C LEU A 32 -11.87 -7.18 23.54
N SER A 33 -12.55 -8.27 23.16
CA SER A 33 -13.99 -8.44 23.38
C SER A 33 -14.37 -8.46 24.87
N VAL A 34 -13.52 -9.06 25.72
CA VAL A 34 -13.73 -9.09 27.18
C VAL A 34 -13.62 -7.68 27.76
N VAL A 35 -12.66 -6.89 27.29
CA VAL A 35 -12.45 -5.51 27.73
C VAL A 35 -13.63 -4.62 27.33
N GLU A 36 -14.11 -4.74 26.09
CA GLU A 36 -15.27 -3.99 25.59
C GLU A 36 -16.57 -4.36 26.30
N THR A 37 -16.76 -5.65 26.60
CA THR A 37 -17.91 -6.12 27.39
C THR A 37 -17.87 -5.53 28.80
N HIS A 38 -16.68 -5.51 29.43
CA HIS A 38 -16.51 -4.92 30.76
C HIS A 38 -16.83 -3.42 30.78
N PHE A 39 -16.45 -2.66 29.74
CA PHE A 39 -16.80 -1.23 29.65
C PHE A 39 -18.31 -0.98 29.54
N SER A 40 -19.04 -1.91 28.89
CA SER A 40 -20.50 -1.82 28.77
C SER A 40 -21.21 -2.05 30.12
N GLU A 41 -20.59 -2.84 31.00
CA GLU A 41 -21.17 -3.27 32.28
C GLU A 41 -20.64 -2.43 33.47
N CYS A 42 -19.45 -1.84 33.37
CA CYS A 42 -18.81 -1.04 34.41
C CYS A 42 -18.57 0.43 33.98
N PRO A 43 -19.42 1.38 34.41
CA PRO A 43 -19.24 2.80 34.07
C PRO A 43 -18.03 3.44 34.74
N GLY A 44 -17.51 2.87 35.84
CA GLY A 44 -16.31 3.39 36.53
C GLY A 44 -15.04 3.19 35.70
N CYS A 45 -14.84 2.00 35.15
CA CYS A 45 -13.71 1.71 34.26
C CYS A 45 -13.78 2.51 32.95
N LEU A 46 -15.00 2.73 32.43
CA LEU A 46 -15.22 3.59 31.26
C LEU A 46 -14.78 5.04 31.52
N GLN A 47 -15.19 5.61 32.66
CA GLN A 47 -14.78 6.98 33.03
C GLN A 47 -13.26 7.13 33.17
N VAL A 48 -12.59 6.13 33.74
CA VAL A 48 -11.12 6.12 33.84
C VAL A 48 -10.49 6.06 32.45
N MET A 49 -10.98 5.20 31.56
CA MET A 49 -10.48 5.13 30.17
C MET A 49 -10.65 6.46 29.43
N GLU A 50 -11.82 7.11 29.53
CA GLU A 50 -12.06 8.42 28.92
C GLU A 50 -11.13 9.51 29.48
N GLN A 51 -10.91 9.51 30.80
CA GLN A 51 -10.02 10.45 31.46
C GLN A 51 -8.56 10.28 31.03
N GLU A 52 -8.07 9.04 30.99
CA GLU A 52 -6.71 8.72 30.54
C GLU A 52 -6.53 9.11 29.07
N THR A 53 -7.49 8.76 28.20
CA THR A 53 -7.49 9.14 26.77
C THR A 53 -7.45 10.65 26.59
N LYS A 54 -8.23 11.39 27.39
CA LYS A 54 -8.22 12.85 27.36
C LYS A 54 -6.88 13.43 27.82
N THR A 55 -6.29 12.87 28.86
CA THR A 55 -4.99 13.29 29.39
C THR A 55 -3.88 13.04 28.37
N LEU A 56 -3.86 11.86 27.75
CA LEU A 56 -2.92 11.53 26.66
C LEU A 56 -3.07 12.46 25.46
N ASN A 57 -4.30 12.75 25.04
CA ASN A 57 -4.54 13.70 23.94
C ASN A 57 -4.07 15.12 24.29
N GLN A 58 -4.23 15.56 25.54
CA GLN A 58 -3.69 16.85 25.99
C GLN A 58 -2.17 16.87 25.95
N VAL A 59 -1.51 15.82 26.45
CA VAL A 59 -0.05 15.69 26.40
C VAL A 59 0.43 15.67 24.95
N ARG A 60 -0.21 14.90 24.08
CA ARG A 60 0.09 14.85 22.64
C ARG A 60 -0.08 16.22 21.99
N ALA A 61 -1.16 16.93 22.29
CA ALA A 61 -1.39 18.27 21.77
C ALA A 61 -0.30 19.26 22.23
N LEU A 62 0.11 19.20 23.50
CA LEU A 62 1.21 20.01 24.02
C LEU A 62 2.53 19.68 23.32
N LEU A 63 2.83 18.40 23.11
CA LEU A 63 4.03 17.96 22.39
C LEU A 63 4.00 18.38 20.92
N CYS A 64 2.89 18.19 20.21
CA CYS A 64 2.74 18.63 18.83
C CYS A 64 2.81 20.15 18.68
N ASN A 65 2.24 20.90 19.63
CA ASN A 65 2.34 22.37 19.63
C ASN A 65 3.77 22.85 19.93
N ALA A 66 4.49 22.15 20.82
CA ALA A 66 5.89 22.46 21.14
C ALA A 66 6.86 22.06 20.01
N LEU A 67 6.56 20.97 19.29
CA LEU A 67 7.35 20.42 18.18
C LEU A 67 6.68 20.72 16.83
N ASN A 68 6.12 21.92 16.69
CA ASN A 68 5.53 22.36 15.43
C ASN A 68 6.64 22.79 14.44
N GLU A 69 7.55 21.87 14.16
CA GLU A 69 8.57 22.04 13.13
C GLU A 69 7.90 21.90 11.78
N GLN A 70 8.03 22.94 10.95
CA GLN A 70 7.52 22.89 9.59
C GLN A 70 8.27 21.80 8.82
N ALA A 71 7.54 20.87 8.21
CA ALA A 71 8.14 19.84 7.39
C ALA A 71 9.07 20.48 6.35
N PRO A 72 10.32 20.00 6.21
CA PRO A 72 11.28 20.62 5.30
C PRO A 72 10.76 20.54 3.87
N GLU A 73 10.84 21.67 3.13
CA GLU A 73 10.36 21.76 1.74
C GLU A 73 10.95 20.69 0.82
N ASP A 74 12.19 20.26 1.08
CA ASP A 74 12.84 19.17 0.35
C ASP A 74 12.07 17.84 0.46
N LEU A 75 11.49 17.54 1.62
CA LEU A 75 10.68 16.34 1.82
C LEU A 75 9.35 16.45 1.06
N THR A 76 8.70 17.62 1.12
CA THR A 76 7.47 17.90 0.36
C THR A 76 7.70 17.77 -1.14
N ASN A 77 8.81 18.32 -1.64
CA ASN A 77 9.20 18.20 -3.05
C ASN A 77 9.46 16.74 -3.44
N LYS A 78 10.18 15.97 -2.62
CA LYS A 78 10.41 14.54 -2.86
C LYS A 78 9.13 13.72 -2.88
N ILE A 79 8.20 13.98 -1.97
CA ILE A 79 6.89 13.31 -1.95
C ILE A 79 6.12 13.61 -3.25
N ASN A 80 6.06 14.87 -3.67
CA ASN A 80 5.39 15.26 -4.91
C ASN A 80 6.02 14.58 -6.14
N LEU A 81 7.35 14.56 -6.24
CA LEU A 81 8.06 13.86 -7.31
C LEU A 81 7.77 12.35 -7.32
N THR A 82 7.70 11.73 -6.14
CA THR A 82 7.40 10.30 -6.01
C THR A 82 5.97 9.99 -6.47
N ILE A 83 5.01 10.86 -6.13
CA ILE A 83 3.62 10.74 -6.58
C ILE A 83 3.53 10.84 -8.10
N GLU A 84 4.23 11.80 -8.71
CA GLU A 84 4.30 11.93 -10.17
C GLU A 84 4.93 10.70 -10.83
N ASP A 85 6.00 10.16 -10.25
CA ASP A 85 6.65 8.95 -10.77
C ASP A 85 5.72 7.73 -10.72
N ILE A 86 5.02 7.51 -9.60
CA ILE A 86 4.02 6.44 -9.47
C ILE A 86 2.90 6.62 -10.50
N TYR A 87 2.42 7.85 -10.69
CA TYR A 87 1.41 8.15 -11.70
C TYR A 87 1.89 7.81 -13.11
N ASN A 88 3.13 8.17 -13.45
CA ASN A 88 3.74 7.85 -14.73
C ASN A 88 3.95 6.33 -14.92
N GLN A 89 4.36 5.61 -13.88
CA GLN A 89 4.47 4.16 -13.90
C GLN A 89 3.11 3.48 -14.13
N MET A 90 2.03 4.00 -13.53
CA MET A 90 0.66 3.52 -13.72
C MET A 90 0.14 3.80 -15.14
N LEU A 91 0.55 4.90 -15.76
CA LEU A 91 0.25 5.20 -17.18
C LEU A 91 1.00 4.27 -18.14
N GLN A 92 2.29 4.02 -17.88
CA GLN A 92 3.11 3.15 -18.72
C GLN A 92 2.70 1.68 -18.61
N SER A 93 2.30 1.22 -17.42
CA SER A 93 1.81 -0.14 -17.21
C SER A 93 0.43 -0.39 -17.85
N ASN A 94 -0.31 0.66 -18.21
CA ASN A 94 -1.55 0.56 -19.00
C ASN A 94 -1.32 0.64 -20.52
N GLN A 95 -0.08 0.78 -21.01
CA GLN A 95 0.17 0.66 -22.45
C GLN A 95 0.22 -0.81 -22.86
N PRO A 96 -0.49 -1.21 -23.94
CA PRO A 96 -0.40 -2.57 -24.45
C PRO A 96 1.04 -2.83 -24.88
N GLN A 97 1.71 -3.77 -24.21
CA GLN A 97 3.02 -4.24 -24.64
C GLN A 97 2.85 -4.88 -26.02
N THR A 98 3.64 -4.48 -27.01
CA THR A 98 3.58 -5.04 -28.37
C THR A 98 4.90 -5.73 -28.70
N ILE A 99 4.83 -6.92 -29.30
CA ILE A 99 5.99 -7.59 -29.90
C ILE A 99 6.04 -7.23 -31.38
N THR A 100 7.21 -6.79 -31.85
CA THR A 100 7.50 -6.60 -33.27
C THR A 100 8.35 -7.76 -33.78
N GLU A 101 7.79 -8.56 -34.69
CA GLU A 101 8.51 -9.63 -35.38
C GLU A 101 9.00 -9.12 -36.75
N PHE A 102 10.29 -9.31 -37.02
CA PHE A 102 10.92 -9.02 -38.31
C PHE A 102 11.28 -10.31 -39.03
N THR A 103 10.65 -10.58 -40.17
CA THR A 103 11.00 -11.72 -41.03
C THR A 103 11.71 -11.22 -42.29
N TYR A 104 12.97 -11.62 -42.47
CA TYR A 104 13.76 -11.33 -43.67
C TYR A 104 13.87 -12.59 -44.53
N THR A 105 13.49 -12.50 -45.80
CA THR A 105 13.65 -13.58 -46.78
C THR A 105 14.45 -13.08 -47.99
N GLN A 106 15.48 -13.84 -48.36
CA GLN A 106 16.32 -13.59 -49.53
C GLN A 106 16.24 -14.79 -50.47
N THR A 107 15.80 -14.56 -51.70
CA THR A 107 15.66 -15.57 -52.75
C THR A 107 16.54 -15.20 -53.92
N THR A 108 17.47 -16.07 -54.29
CA THR A 108 18.34 -15.89 -55.47
C THR A 108 17.97 -16.94 -56.51
N TYR A 109 17.72 -16.53 -57.75
CA TYR A 109 17.53 -17.45 -58.86
C TYR A 109 18.42 -17.08 -60.05
N THR A 110 18.88 -18.11 -60.75
CA THR A 110 19.72 -17.97 -61.95
C THR A 110 18.93 -18.48 -63.14
N GLU A 111 18.64 -17.60 -64.09
CA GLU A 111 18.00 -17.94 -65.35
C GLU A 111 19.05 -18.14 -66.44
N PHE A 112 19.03 -19.29 -67.10
CA PHE A 112 19.94 -19.59 -68.21
C PHE A 112 19.25 -19.28 -69.53
N THR A 113 19.68 -18.20 -70.18
CA THR A 113 19.23 -17.81 -71.52
C THR A 113 20.29 -18.21 -72.56
N PRO A 114 19.93 -18.40 -73.85
CA PRO A 114 20.90 -18.74 -74.89
C PRO A 114 22.03 -17.70 -75.07
N ASP A 115 21.85 -16.46 -74.59
CA ASP A 115 22.85 -15.39 -74.64
C ASP A 115 23.71 -15.27 -73.34
N GLY A 116 23.46 -16.11 -72.34
CA GLY A 116 24.19 -16.11 -71.06
C GLY A 116 23.32 -16.40 -69.83
N ALA A 117 23.95 -16.45 -68.65
CA ALA A 117 23.25 -16.62 -67.38
C ALA A 117 22.90 -15.25 -66.75
N THR A 118 21.64 -15.05 -66.38
CA THR A 118 21.17 -13.86 -65.65
C THR A 118 20.87 -14.26 -64.21
N GLN A 119 21.49 -13.59 -63.24
CA GLN A 119 21.23 -13.80 -61.82
C GLN A 119 20.28 -12.71 -61.31
N ILE A 120 19.23 -13.12 -60.60
CA ILE A 120 18.23 -12.22 -60.06
C ILE A 120 18.11 -12.49 -58.55
N GLU A 121 18.30 -11.43 -57.77
CA GLU A 121 18.21 -11.45 -56.31
C GLU A 121 16.97 -10.70 -55.87
N ILE A 122 16.10 -11.37 -55.11
CA ILE A 122 14.89 -10.81 -54.53
C ILE A 122 15.07 -10.80 -53.02
N THR A 123 14.95 -9.63 -52.41
CA THR A 123 14.93 -9.45 -50.96
C THR A 123 13.53 -8.99 -50.54
N SER A 124 12.99 -9.61 -49.50
CA SER A 124 11.72 -9.21 -48.90
C SER A 124 11.81 -9.13 -47.39
N GLU A 125 11.24 -8.07 -46.83
CA GLU A 125 11.14 -7.82 -45.40
C GLU A 125 9.65 -7.75 -45.02
N ILE A 126 9.24 -8.52 -44.02
CA ILE A 126 7.88 -8.49 -43.47
C ILE A 126 7.97 -8.07 -42.01
N ARG A 127 7.21 -7.02 -41.65
CA ARG A 127 7.08 -6.51 -40.28
C ARG A 127 5.69 -6.86 -39.74
N ARG A 128 5.63 -7.57 -38.62
CA ARG A 128 4.37 -7.91 -37.94
C ARG A 128 4.38 -7.36 -36.52
N GLN A 129 3.25 -6.77 -36.12
CA GLN A 129 3.02 -6.27 -34.77
C GLN A 129 1.96 -7.16 -34.12
N PHE A 130 2.27 -7.72 -32.96
CA PHE A 130 1.35 -8.52 -32.17
C PHE A 130 1.15 -7.85 -30.81
N PRO A 131 -0.09 -7.76 -30.30
CA PRO A 131 -0.31 -7.45 -28.90
C PRO A 131 0.24 -8.58 -28.02
N LEU A 132 0.89 -8.27 -26.89
CA LEU A 132 1.07 -9.27 -25.83
C LEU A 132 -0.31 -9.57 -25.24
N GLU A 133 -0.63 -10.86 -25.11
CA GLU A 133 -1.74 -11.34 -24.27
C GLU A 133 -1.42 -11.14 -22.78
#